data_AF-A0A345Z4K6-F1
#
_entry.id   AF-A0A345Z4K6-F1
#
_cell.length_a   1.000
_cell.length_b   1.000
_cell.length_c   1.000
_cell.angle_alpha   90.00
_cell.angle_beta   90.00
_cell.angle_gamma   90.00
#
_symmetry.space_group_name_H-M   'P 1'
#
loop_
_entity.id
_entity.type
_entity.pdbx_description
1 polymer ?
#
loop_
_entity_poly.entity_id
_entity_poly.type
_entity_poly.pdbx_seq_one_letter_code
_entity_poly.pdbx_strand_id
1 'polypeptide(L)'
;MTKSIYKQWYIIVTLATAGVFLVAFLLTSFGNIDRWFADVMGEWIQVDFIKFWVVFYNEMGFTSLFLVCSISVAILIETFYSRHDQKSKFYKTIFGCYSLLIAFFLYYNLDRLVGVVNENTGWGPGIDVEYLTNNNFKIASRISIFVIESIILIISIYLLRFKISKSKILVENRAWVIALSSIFFGMICYFTINYVLKQTFGRPYYLNVEFERYIGKVNLDENGWAVDIDLTPEAQKLELDHPDLKEQILESYNTGGYWTQADGYYKWYEINGNWYQNLKYWTNLKWLTWWMKFDPNYVKPAAWANGDFPSGHTISGYTGIYYVLFASTLIKDDKKRHITVNTLFIIWFINEMIMVNILVVARTHYISDTWFSFVFCTAILILTLRLTNTLSTKVILKVRNKKSLENQFTLINNNIYVYFQNENQIKISNNTKKSFDKKIKKYLREEQIKDLKLKQTSI
;
A
#
# COMPACT_ATOMS: atom_id res chain seq x y z
N MET A 1 3.16 -17.55 -16.81
CA MET A 1 3.01 -16.25 -16.13
C MET A 1 3.94 -16.10 -14.92
N THR A 2 3.96 -17.03 -13.94
CA THR A 2 4.81 -16.85 -12.73
C THR A 2 6.30 -16.77 -12.99
N LYS A 3 6.88 -17.66 -13.82
CA LYS A 3 8.33 -17.61 -14.11
C LYS A 3 8.75 -16.37 -14.92
N SER A 4 7.83 -15.67 -15.57
CA SER A 4 8.15 -14.51 -16.43
C SER A 4 7.99 -13.17 -15.70
N ILE A 5 7.11 -13.06 -14.69
CA ILE A 5 6.92 -11.80 -13.95
C ILE A 5 8.16 -11.47 -13.11
N TYR A 6 8.73 -12.45 -12.41
CA TYR A 6 9.94 -12.22 -11.58
C TYR A 6 11.20 -11.92 -12.39
N LYS A 7 11.16 -12.18 -13.71
CA LYS A 7 12.25 -11.85 -14.64
C LYS A 7 12.08 -10.50 -15.32
N GLN A 8 10.99 -9.78 -15.02
CA GLN A 8 10.81 -8.45 -15.56
C GLN A 8 11.85 -7.52 -14.94
N TRP A 9 12.49 -6.72 -15.78
CA TRP A 9 13.58 -5.83 -15.37
C TRP A 9 13.16 -4.89 -14.25
N TYR A 10 11.92 -4.37 -14.27
CA TYR A 10 11.42 -3.48 -13.24
C TYR A 10 11.28 -4.17 -11.87
N ILE A 11 10.91 -5.46 -11.83
CA ILE A 11 10.90 -6.24 -10.58
C ILE A 11 12.34 -6.48 -10.09
N ILE A 12 13.27 -6.74 -11.00
CA ILE A 12 14.69 -6.93 -10.65
C ILE A 12 15.27 -5.64 -10.06
N VAL A 13 14.98 -4.48 -10.66
CA VAL A 13 15.41 -3.18 -10.15
C VAL A 13 14.81 -2.93 -8.76
N THR A 14 13.51 -3.15 -8.57
CA THR A 14 12.87 -3.02 -7.25
C THR A 14 13.51 -3.94 -6.20
N LEU A 15 13.82 -5.19 -6.55
CA LEU A 15 14.53 -6.13 -5.67
C LEU A 15 15.96 -5.68 -5.35
N ALA A 16 16.68 -5.13 -6.33
CA ALA A 16 18.02 -4.59 -6.13
C ALA A 16 17.98 -3.38 -5.19
N THR A 17 17.05 -2.44 -5.39
CA THR A 17 16.84 -1.30 -4.49
C THR A 17 16.47 -1.76 -3.08
N ALA A 18 15.59 -2.75 -2.94
CA ALA A 18 15.27 -3.34 -1.64
C ALA A 18 16.51 -3.99 -0.99
N GLY A 19 17.40 -4.62 -1.76
CA GLY A 19 18.67 -5.13 -1.25
C GLY A 19 19.57 -4.03 -0.70
N VAL A 20 19.70 -2.91 -1.42
CA VAL A 20 20.45 -1.73 -0.97
C VAL A 20 19.83 -1.14 0.30
N PHE A 21 18.51 -0.94 0.32
CA PHE A 21 17.80 -0.42 1.48
C PHE A 21 17.84 -1.35 2.68
N LEU A 22 17.87 -2.67 2.49
CA LEU A 22 18.04 -3.61 3.59
C LEU A 22 19.43 -3.47 4.23
N VAL A 23 20.49 -3.38 3.43
CA VAL A 23 21.84 -3.15 3.95
C VAL A 23 21.89 -1.80 4.67
N ALA A 24 21.34 -0.76 4.07
CA ALA A 24 21.32 0.58 4.65
C ALA A 24 20.52 0.62 5.96
N PHE A 25 19.35 -0.01 6.01
CA PHE A 25 18.52 -0.19 7.21
C PHE A 25 19.29 -0.90 8.33
N LEU A 26 20.01 -1.98 8.02
CA LEU A 26 20.83 -2.69 9.00
C LEU A 26 21.97 -1.81 9.53
N LEU A 27 22.58 -0.98 8.69
CA LEU A 27 23.62 -0.05 9.12
C LEU A 27 23.07 1.07 10.01
N THR A 28 21.92 1.64 9.66
CA THR A 28 21.30 2.72 10.44
C THR A 28 20.65 2.25 11.73
N SER A 29 20.43 0.93 11.86
CA SER A 29 19.99 0.30 13.12
C SER A 29 20.99 0.50 14.26
N PHE A 30 22.26 0.80 13.97
CA PHE A 30 23.31 0.98 14.96
C PHE A 30 23.73 2.45 15.09
N GLY A 31 24.00 2.87 16.32
CA GLY A 31 24.35 4.26 16.64
C GLY A 31 23.18 5.24 16.49
N ASN A 32 23.51 6.51 16.27
CA ASN A 32 22.57 7.63 16.11
C ASN A 32 22.45 8.07 14.64
N ILE A 33 22.70 7.17 13.68
CA ILE A 33 22.75 7.51 12.25
C ILE A 33 21.37 7.98 11.75
N ASP A 34 20.29 7.30 12.14
CA ASP A 34 18.92 7.72 11.83
C ASP A 34 18.64 9.16 12.28
N ARG A 35 19.03 9.48 13.52
CA ARG A 35 18.87 10.83 14.09
C ARG A 35 19.70 11.84 13.32
N TRP A 36 20.97 11.53 13.02
CA TRP A 36 21.82 12.39 12.21
C TRP A 36 21.22 12.69 10.83
N PHE A 37 20.65 11.68 10.16
CA PHE A 37 19.95 11.89 8.88
C PHE A 37 18.74 12.80 9.03
N ALA A 38 17.89 12.57 10.04
CA ALA A 38 16.74 13.42 10.31
C ALA A 38 17.16 14.86 10.64
N ASP A 39 18.24 15.04 11.40
CA ASP A 39 18.78 16.35 11.76
C ASP A 39 19.21 17.12 10.50
N VAL A 40 20.06 16.51 9.66
CA VAL A 40 20.59 17.11 8.42
C VAL A 40 19.49 17.36 7.39
N MET A 41 18.61 16.38 7.15
CA MET A 41 17.55 16.51 6.14
C MET A 41 16.43 17.46 6.59
N GLY A 42 16.18 17.55 7.90
CA GLY A 42 15.16 18.44 8.46
C GLY A 42 15.44 19.93 8.22
N GLU A 43 16.71 20.32 8.04
CA GLU A 43 17.05 21.72 7.71
C GLU A 43 16.38 22.19 6.40
N TRP A 44 16.04 21.27 5.51
CA TRP A 44 15.44 21.60 4.21
C TRP A 44 13.97 22.05 4.35
N ILE A 45 13.30 21.74 5.46
CA ILE A 45 11.91 22.17 5.71
C ILE A 45 11.76 23.69 5.77
N GLN A 46 12.87 24.41 6.00
CA GLN A 46 12.91 25.88 6.06
C GLN A 46 12.64 26.53 4.70
N VAL A 47 12.72 25.77 3.60
CA VAL A 47 12.38 26.26 2.25
C VAL A 47 10.90 26.02 1.97
N ASP A 48 10.12 27.08 1.74
CA ASP A 48 8.66 26.98 1.58
C ASP A 48 8.20 26.05 0.46
N PHE A 49 8.94 26.00 -0.66
CA PHE A 49 8.66 25.02 -1.72
C PHE A 49 8.79 23.58 -1.21
N ILE A 50 9.83 23.29 -0.42
CA ILE A 50 10.04 21.96 0.18
C ILE A 50 8.96 21.67 1.21
N LYS A 51 8.57 22.67 2.01
CA LYS A 51 7.46 22.55 2.97
C LYS A 51 6.13 22.18 2.30
N PHE A 52 5.75 22.87 1.21
CA PHE A 52 4.58 22.48 0.41
C PHE A 52 4.72 21.05 -0.11
N TRP A 53 5.90 20.69 -0.63
CA TRP A 53 6.15 19.36 -1.18
C TRP A 53 6.05 18.25 -0.12
N VAL A 54 6.54 18.51 1.08
CA VAL A 54 6.39 17.64 2.25
C VAL A 54 4.91 17.44 2.58
N VAL A 55 4.16 18.53 2.73
CA VAL A 55 2.72 18.46 3.01
C VAL A 55 1.98 17.71 1.91
N PHE A 56 2.33 17.95 0.64
CA PHE A 56 1.74 17.27 -0.50
C PHE A 56 1.97 15.76 -0.44
N TYR A 57 3.20 15.30 -0.19
CA TYR A 57 3.49 13.86 -0.12
C TYR A 57 2.90 13.20 1.13
N ASN A 58 2.86 13.90 2.26
CA ASN A 58 2.17 13.42 3.46
C ASN A 58 0.70 13.16 3.12
N GLU A 59 0.03 14.13 2.50
CA GLU A 59 -1.38 14.03 2.12
C GLU A 59 -1.65 12.95 1.06
N MET A 60 -0.73 12.78 0.09
CA MET A 60 -0.82 11.79 -0.98
C MET A 60 -0.62 10.36 -0.46
N GLY A 61 0.22 10.18 0.56
CA GLY A 61 0.43 8.87 1.16
C GLY A 61 -0.83 8.33 1.85
N PHE A 62 -1.77 9.18 2.28
CA PHE A 62 -3.06 8.72 2.81
C PHE A 62 -4.00 8.16 1.73
N THR A 63 -3.92 8.60 0.47
CA THR A 63 -4.89 8.24 -0.59
C THR A 63 -4.36 7.25 -1.63
N SER A 64 -3.05 7.16 -1.84
CA SER A 64 -2.44 6.38 -2.93
C SER A 64 -2.92 4.91 -2.98
N LEU A 65 -2.89 4.21 -1.84
CA LEU A 65 -3.39 2.84 -1.72
C LEU A 65 -4.87 2.73 -2.12
N PHE A 66 -5.69 3.69 -1.71
CA PHE A 66 -7.12 3.68 -1.98
C PHE A 66 -7.43 3.83 -3.47
N LEU A 67 -6.70 4.71 -4.18
CA LEU A 67 -6.83 4.84 -5.63
C LEU A 67 -6.46 3.54 -6.37
N VAL A 68 -5.33 2.92 -6.01
CA VAL A 68 -4.89 1.65 -6.63
C VAL A 68 -5.87 0.52 -6.35
N CYS A 69 -6.42 0.44 -5.12
CA CYS A 69 -7.47 -0.52 -4.78
C CYS A 69 -8.75 -0.28 -5.59
N SER A 70 -9.13 0.98 -5.79
CA SER A 70 -10.31 1.35 -6.58
C SER A 70 -10.19 0.89 -8.04
N ILE A 71 -9.01 1.10 -8.64
CA ILE A 71 -8.73 0.64 -10.00
C ILE A 71 -8.69 -0.89 -10.06
N SER A 72 -8.16 -1.55 -9.04
CA SER A 72 -8.17 -3.01 -8.93
C SER A 72 -9.60 -3.56 -8.90
N VAL A 73 -10.49 -2.95 -8.10
CA VAL A 73 -11.92 -3.29 -8.07
C VAL A 73 -12.57 -3.09 -9.44
N ALA A 74 -12.28 -1.98 -10.12
CA ALA A 74 -12.76 -1.74 -11.49
C ALA A 74 -12.32 -2.84 -12.48
N ILE A 75 -11.06 -3.30 -12.41
CA ILE A 75 -10.56 -4.42 -13.23
C ILE A 75 -11.32 -5.72 -12.93
N LEU A 76 -11.63 -5.99 -11.66
CA LEU A 76 -12.39 -7.17 -11.26
C LEU A 76 -13.83 -7.13 -11.77
N ILE A 77 -14.50 -5.97 -11.68
CA ILE A 77 -15.85 -5.75 -12.22
C ILE A 77 -15.87 -6.03 -13.73
N GLU A 78 -14.93 -5.46 -14.49
CA GLU A 78 -14.88 -5.65 -15.95
C GLU A 78 -14.47 -7.06 -16.36
N THR A 79 -13.62 -7.73 -15.57
CA THR A 79 -13.31 -9.14 -15.80
C THR A 79 -14.54 -10.01 -15.58
N PHE A 80 -15.33 -9.74 -14.53
CA PHE A 80 -16.57 -10.45 -14.27
C PHE A 80 -17.57 -10.27 -15.41
N TYR A 81 -17.71 -9.05 -15.94
CA TYR A 81 -18.55 -8.77 -17.10
C TYR A 81 -18.10 -9.51 -18.36
N SER A 82 -16.80 -9.44 -18.66
CA SER A 82 -16.21 -10.06 -19.84
C SER A 82 -16.39 -11.59 -19.86
N ARG A 83 -16.54 -12.23 -18.69
CA ARG A 83 -16.81 -13.67 -18.58
C ARG A 83 -18.26 -14.08 -18.85
N HIS A 84 -19.20 -13.14 -18.81
CA HIS A 84 -20.63 -13.41 -19.00
C HIS A 84 -21.13 -12.98 -20.38
N ASP A 85 -20.26 -13.04 -21.39
CA ASP A 85 -20.53 -12.71 -22.79
C ASP A 85 -21.24 -11.37 -23.00
N GLN A 86 -20.95 -10.41 -22.11
CA GLN A 86 -21.43 -9.03 -22.19
C GLN A 86 -22.96 -8.88 -22.27
N LYS A 87 -23.73 -9.86 -21.76
CA LYS A 87 -25.21 -9.84 -21.82
C LYS A 87 -25.78 -8.52 -21.29
N SER A 88 -26.75 -7.96 -22.02
CA SER A 88 -27.43 -6.68 -21.72
C SER A 88 -27.90 -6.55 -20.25
N LYS A 89 -28.36 -7.65 -19.64
CA LYS A 89 -28.80 -7.68 -18.23
C LYS A 89 -27.70 -7.25 -17.24
N PHE A 90 -26.43 -7.51 -17.52
CA PHE A 90 -25.30 -7.13 -16.65
C PHE A 90 -24.82 -5.70 -16.85
N TYR A 91 -25.26 -5.02 -17.93
CA TYR A 91 -24.87 -3.64 -18.20
C TYR A 91 -25.30 -2.72 -17.05
N LYS A 92 -26.55 -2.81 -16.60
CA LYS A 92 -27.06 -2.02 -15.47
C LYS A 92 -26.28 -2.28 -14.17
N THR A 93 -25.95 -3.54 -13.90
CA THR A 93 -25.19 -3.93 -12.70
C THR A 93 -23.80 -3.28 -12.69
N ILE A 94 -23.10 -3.23 -13.82
CA ILE A 94 -21.75 -2.65 -13.91
C ILE A 94 -21.78 -1.15 -13.70
N PHE A 95 -22.73 -0.46 -14.32
CA PHE A 95 -22.93 0.97 -14.07
C PHE A 95 -23.23 1.21 -12.59
N GLY A 96 -24.08 0.38 -11.96
CA GLY A 96 -24.30 0.44 -10.51
C GLY A 96 -23.02 0.26 -9.70
N CYS A 97 -22.17 -0.72 -10.04
CA CYS A 97 -20.89 -0.93 -9.36
C CYS A 97 -19.93 0.25 -9.55
N TYR A 98 -19.85 0.83 -10.75
CA TYR A 98 -19.04 2.03 -11.00
C TYR A 98 -19.56 3.25 -10.25
N SER A 99 -20.87 3.47 -10.25
CA SER A 99 -21.48 4.57 -9.50
C SER A 99 -21.19 4.44 -8.01
N LEU A 100 -21.26 3.24 -7.45
CA LEU A 100 -20.95 2.99 -6.04
C LEU A 100 -19.45 3.20 -5.75
N LEU A 101 -18.57 2.75 -6.64
CA LEU A 101 -17.12 2.97 -6.54
C LEU A 101 -16.78 4.47 -6.57
N ILE A 102 -17.36 5.21 -7.52
CA ILE A 102 -17.16 6.67 -7.66
C ILE A 102 -17.75 7.39 -6.46
N ALA A 103 -18.95 7.03 -6.01
CA ALA A 103 -19.57 7.64 -4.83
C ALA A 103 -18.72 7.43 -3.57
N PHE A 104 -18.18 6.22 -3.36
CA PHE A 104 -17.27 5.95 -2.26
C PHE A 104 -15.96 6.75 -2.37
N PHE A 105 -15.40 6.84 -3.59
CA PHE A 105 -14.18 7.62 -3.85
C PHE A 105 -14.38 9.12 -3.59
N LEU A 106 -15.49 9.68 -4.06
CA LEU A 106 -15.85 11.08 -3.84
C LEU A 106 -16.14 11.34 -2.36
N TYR A 107 -16.93 10.48 -1.71
CA TYR A 107 -17.23 10.61 -0.29
C TYR A 107 -15.95 10.64 0.56
N TYR A 108 -15.06 9.67 0.37
CA TYR A 108 -13.80 9.61 1.11
C TYR A 108 -12.93 10.86 0.92
N ASN A 109 -12.76 11.34 -0.31
CA ASN A 109 -11.94 12.52 -0.58
C ASN A 109 -12.60 13.82 -0.08
N LEU A 110 -13.93 13.95 -0.21
CA LEU A 110 -14.66 15.12 0.27
C LEU A 110 -14.69 15.17 1.80
N ASP A 111 -14.88 14.02 2.47
CA ASP A 111 -14.81 13.92 3.94
C ASP A 111 -13.44 14.39 4.46
N ARG A 112 -12.35 13.93 3.84
CA ARG A 112 -11.01 14.42 4.18
C ARG A 112 -10.83 15.91 3.89
N LEU A 113 -11.37 16.43 2.78
CA LEU A 113 -11.26 17.85 2.45
C LEU A 113 -12.05 18.73 3.43
N VAL A 114 -13.23 18.32 3.84
CA VAL A 114 -14.01 19.00 4.89
C VAL A 114 -13.32 18.86 6.25
N GLY A 115 -12.70 17.70 6.52
CA GLY A 115 -11.95 17.43 7.73
C GLY A 115 -10.82 18.43 7.98
N VAL A 116 -9.99 18.76 6.97
CA VAL A 116 -8.87 19.71 7.16
C VAL A 116 -9.33 21.12 7.51
N VAL A 117 -10.49 21.54 7.00
CA VAL A 117 -11.02 22.88 7.27
C VAL A 117 -11.42 23.02 8.74
N ASN A 118 -11.83 21.92 9.37
CA ASN A 118 -12.26 21.87 10.76
C ASN A 118 -11.20 21.25 11.69
N GLU A 119 -10.01 20.97 11.18
CA GLU A 119 -8.95 20.30 11.94
C GLU A 119 -8.35 21.26 12.97
N ASN A 120 -8.46 20.90 14.24
CA ASN A 120 -7.79 21.57 15.35
C ASN A 120 -6.77 20.60 15.94
N THR A 121 -5.49 20.90 15.72
CA THR A 121 -4.35 20.11 16.18
C THR A 121 -3.94 20.43 17.62
N GLY A 122 -4.77 21.17 18.35
CA GLY A 122 -4.50 21.63 19.71
C GLY A 122 -3.83 23.01 19.78
N TRP A 123 -3.64 23.67 18.64
CA TRP A 123 -3.16 25.06 18.54
C TRP A 123 -4.20 25.96 17.85
N GLY A 124 -5.40 25.44 17.64
CA GLY A 124 -6.48 26.16 17.00
C GLY A 124 -6.87 25.67 15.62
N PRO A 125 -8.05 26.10 15.16
CA PRO A 125 -8.48 25.86 13.80
C PRO A 125 -7.56 26.62 12.82
N GLY A 126 -7.13 25.94 11.77
CA GLY A 126 -6.34 26.55 10.69
C GLY A 126 -4.83 26.51 10.88
N ILE A 127 -4.31 26.03 12.01
CA ILE A 127 -2.88 25.86 12.26
C ILE A 127 -2.47 24.41 12.06
N ASP A 128 -1.52 24.22 11.14
CA ASP A 128 -0.84 22.96 10.91
C ASP A 128 0.44 22.91 11.76
N VAL A 129 0.26 22.35 12.95
CA VAL A 129 1.27 22.26 14.00
C VAL A 129 2.42 21.34 13.62
N GLU A 130 2.18 20.34 12.77
CA GLU A 130 3.18 19.37 12.30
C GLU A 130 4.31 20.06 11.52
N TYR A 131 3.98 21.15 10.80
CA TYR A 131 4.91 21.87 9.93
C TYR A 131 5.05 23.37 10.28
N LEU A 132 4.43 23.81 11.39
CA LEU A 132 4.29 25.21 11.79
C LEU A 132 3.88 26.11 10.62
N THR A 133 2.74 25.78 10.03
CA THR A 133 2.22 26.54 8.90
C THR A 133 0.71 26.65 8.98
N ASN A 134 0.13 27.48 8.11
CA ASN A 134 -1.33 27.50 7.95
C ASN A 134 -1.79 26.24 7.18
N ASN A 135 -2.96 25.71 7.56
CA ASN A 135 -3.67 24.63 6.87
C ASN A 135 -3.89 24.88 5.36
N ASN A 136 -3.71 26.10 4.86
CA ASN A 136 -3.70 26.42 3.44
C ASN A 136 -2.83 25.47 2.60
N PHE A 137 -1.64 25.06 3.07
CA PHE A 137 -0.81 24.09 2.34
C PHE A 137 -1.45 22.69 2.32
N LYS A 138 -2.03 22.23 3.43
CA LYS A 138 -2.78 20.95 3.49
C LYS A 138 -4.02 21.00 2.58
N ILE A 139 -4.78 22.09 2.60
CA ILE A 139 -5.96 22.30 1.75
C ILE A 139 -5.57 22.27 0.27
N ALA A 140 -4.57 23.08 -0.13
CA ALA A 140 -4.08 23.12 -1.51
C ALA A 140 -3.55 21.75 -1.96
N SER A 141 -2.87 21.03 -1.08
CA SER A 141 -2.38 19.67 -1.34
C SER A 141 -3.52 18.68 -1.55
N ARG A 142 -4.49 18.61 -0.61
CA ARG A 142 -5.65 17.72 -0.71
C ARG A 142 -6.47 17.98 -1.98
N ILE A 143 -6.70 19.26 -2.34
CA ILE A 143 -7.38 19.61 -3.60
C ILE A 143 -6.58 19.12 -4.81
N SER A 144 -5.27 19.38 -4.84
CA SER A 144 -4.40 18.97 -5.96
C SER A 144 -4.38 17.45 -6.15
N ILE A 145 -4.22 16.71 -5.05
CA ILE A 145 -4.26 15.24 -5.03
C ILE A 145 -5.63 14.76 -5.50
N PHE A 146 -6.72 15.30 -4.95
CA PHE A 146 -8.06 14.88 -5.32
C PHE A 146 -8.32 15.07 -6.83
N VAL A 147 -7.88 16.19 -7.42
CA VAL A 147 -7.97 16.42 -8.87
C VAL A 147 -7.15 15.40 -9.66
N ILE A 148 -5.88 15.20 -9.29
CA ILE A 148 -4.98 14.25 -9.97
C ILE A 148 -5.55 12.83 -9.91
N GLU A 149 -5.93 12.36 -8.72
CA GLU A 149 -6.45 11.02 -8.52
C GLU A 149 -7.80 10.81 -9.23
N SER A 150 -8.67 11.83 -9.24
CA SER A 150 -9.92 11.80 -9.99
C SER A 150 -9.67 11.64 -11.49
N ILE A 151 -8.70 12.37 -12.05
CA ILE A 151 -8.31 12.24 -13.47
C ILE A 151 -7.81 10.82 -13.74
N ILE A 152 -6.93 10.28 -12.89
CA ILE A 152 -6.38 8.92 -13.04
C ILE A 152 -7.52 7.88 -12.97
N LEU A 153 -8.45 8.01 -12.03
CA LEU A 153 -9.58 7.10 -11.87
C LEU A 153 -10.52 7.15 -13.07
N ILE A 154 -10.90 8.36 -13.52
CA ILE A 154 -11.78 8.57 -14.68
C ILE A 154 -11.15 7.99 -15.95
N ILE A 155 -9.86 8.28 -16.21
CA ILE A 155 -9.14 7.73 -17.37
C ILE A 155 -9.08 6.21 -17.27
N SER A 156 -8.79 5.65 -16.09
CA SER A 156 -8.73 4.20 -15.89
C SER A 156 -10.07 3.53 -16.16
N ILE A 157 -11.17 4.06 -15.60
CA ILE A 157 -12.53 3.55 -15.84
C ILE A 157 -12.90 3.68 -17.32
N TYR A 158 -12.60 4.82 -17.95
CA TYR A 158 -12.87 5.05 -19.37
C TYR A 158 -12.12 4.02 -20.25
N LEU A 159 -10.82 3.83 -20.03
CA LEU A 159 -10.02 2.87 -20.77
C LEU A 159 -10.51 1.43 -20.55
N LEU A 160 -10.80 1.07 -19.30
CA LEU A 160 -11.35 -0.24 -18.95
C LEU A 160 -12.68 -0.48 -19.66
N ARG A 161 -13.62 0.44 -19.53
CA ARG A 161 -14.99 0.28 -20.02
C ARG A 161 -15.10 0.32 -21.53
N PHE A 162 -14.40 1.24 -22.20
CA PHE A 162 -14.64 1.50 -23.61
C PHE A 162 -13.61 0.86 -24.55
N LYS A 163 -12.37 0.64 -24.09
CA LYS A 163 -11.30 0.03 -24.90
C LYS A 163 -11.01 -1.41 -24.52
N ILE A 164 -10.84 -1.69 -23.23
CA ILE A 164 -10.30 -2.98 -22.77
C ILE A 164 -11.40 -4.04 -22.66
N SER A 165 -12.58 -3.72 -22.12
CA SER A 165 -13.70 -4.65 -21.89
C SER A 165 -14.20 -5.33 -23.17
N LYS A 166 -14.09 -4.66 -24.31
CA LYS A 166 -14.43 -5.19 -25.64
C LYS A 166 -13.49 -6.30 -26.10
N SER A 167 -12.38 -6.50 -25.40
CA SER A 167 -11.39 -7.52 -25.68
C SER A 167 -11.34 -8.57 -24.58
N LYS A 168 -10.96 -9.80 -24.92
CA LYS A 168 -10.77 -10.89 -23.96
C LYS A 168 -9.49 -10.75 -23.11
N ILE A 169 -8.76 -9.64 -23.25
CA ILE A 169 -7.44 -9.45 -22.66
C ILE A 169 -7.45 -9.54 -21.13
N LEU A 170 -8.50 -9.05 -20.48
CA LEU A 170 -8.65 -9.09 -19.02
C LEU A 170 -8.60 -10.53 -18.50
N VAL A 171 -9.20 -11.45 -19.25
CA VAL A 171 -9.28 -12.88 -18.91
C VAL A 171 -8.04 -13.63 -19.40
N GLU A 172 -7.65 -13.42 -20.67
CA GLU A 172 -6.53 -14.10 -21.33
C GLU A 172 -5.19 -13.78 -20.66
N ASN A 173 -4.91 -12.49 -20.42
CA ASN A 173 -3.68 -12.04 -19.77
C ASN A 173 -3.78 -12.08 -18.24
N ARG A 174 -4.87 -12.60 -17.68
CA ARG A 174 -5.09 -12.75 -16.23
C ARG A 174 -4.89 -11.43 -15.45
N ALA A 175 -5.29 -10.29 -16.01
CA ALA A 175 -5.17 -8.99 -15.35
C ALA A 175 -5.90 -8.96 -13.98
N TRP A 176 -7.01 -9.70 -13.86
CA TRP A 176 -7.74 -9.89 -12.61
C TRP A 176 -6.93 -10.55 -11.49
N VAL A 177 -5.91 -11.37 -11.82
CA VAL A 177 -5.03 -11.97 -10.81
C VAL A 177 -4.13 -10.90 -10.21
N ILE A 178 -3.64 -9.97 -11.03
CA ILE A 178 -2.85 -8.82 -10.57
C ILE A 178 -3.72 -7.89 -9.71
N ALA A 179 -4.96 -7.63 -10.12
CA ALA A 179 -5.90 -6.82 -9.34
C ALA A 179 -6.21 -7.46 -7.98
N LEU A 180 -6.44 -8.78 -7.92
CA LEU A 180 -6.54 -9.49 -6.65
C LEU A 180 -5.26 -9.37 -5.83
N SER A 181 -4.08 -9.51 -6.46
CA SER A 181 -2.81 -9.35 -5.76
C SER A 181 -2.67 -7.98 -5.11
N SER A 182 -3.11 -6.91 -5.79
CA SER A 182 -3.07 -5.55 -5.26
C SER A 182 -3.97 -5.38 -4.04
N ILE A 183 -5.20 -5.91 -4.09
CA ILE A 183 -6.11 -5.88 -2.93
C ILE A 183 -5.53 -6.70 -1.77
N PHE A 184 -5.00 -7.90 -2.04
CA PHE A 184 -4.34 -8.72 -1.02
C PHE A 184 -3.10 -8.05 -0.43
N PHE A 185 -2.31 -7.34 -1.24
CA PHE A 185 -1.20 -6.53 -0.77
C PHE A 185 -1.66 -5.43 0.17
N GLY A 186 -2.68 -4.66 -0.23
CA GLY A 186 -3.26 -3.61 0.62
C GLY A 186 -3.78 -4.15 1.95
N MET A 187 -4.53 -5.26 1.93
CA MET A 187 -5.03 -5.90 3.14
C MET A 187 -3.89 -6.39 4.04
N ILE A 188 -2.93 -7.15 3.51
CA ILE A 188 -1.82 -7.67 4.33
C ILE A 188 -1.01 -6.53 4.93
N CYS A 189 -0.67 -5.52 4.13
CA CYS A 189 0.05 -4.35 4.63
C CYS A 189 -0.75 -3.64 5.73
N TYR A 190 -2.00 -3.27 5.47
CA TYR A 190 -2.85 -2.61 6.46
C TYR A 190 -2.94 -3.41 7.77
N PHE A 191 -3.18 -4.72 7.68
CA PHE A 191 -3.30 -5.57 8.86
C PHE A 191 -1.97 -5.71 9.63
N THR A 192 -0.89 -6.03 8.93
CA THR A 192 0.43 -6.23 9.55
C THR A 192 0.97 -4.93 10.14
N ILE A 193 0.80 -3.79 9.48
CA ILE A 193 1.29 -2.50 9.98
C ILE A 193 0.46 -2.07 11.20
N ASN A 194 -0.84 -1.89 11.04
CA ASN A 194 -1.67 -1.23 12.04
C ASN A 194 -1.91 -2.07 13.29
N TYR A 195 -1.93 -3.40 13.16
CA TYR A 195 -2.25 -4.29 14.28
C TYR A 195 -1.05 -5.07 14.84
N VAL A 196 0.08 -5.11 14.13
CA VAL A 196 1.26 -5.85 14.59
C VAL A 196 2.45 -4.93 14.75
N LEU A 197 2.94 -4.33 13.67
CA LEU A 197 4.23 -3.64 13.68
C LEU A 197 4.17 -2.28 14.39
N LYS A 198 3.23 -1.39 14.05
CA LYS A 198 3.08 -0.08 14.72
C LYS A 198 2.84 -0.21 16.21
N GLN A 199 2.15 -1.27 16.59
CA GLN A 199 1.77 -1.50 17.97
C GLN A 199 2.87 -2.20 18.79
N THR A 200 3.76 -2.94 18.13
CA THR A 200 4.87 -3.64 18.78
C THR A 200 6.13 -2.77 18.84
N PHE A 201 6.40 -2.06 17.75
CA PHE A 201 7.64 -1.33 17.48
C PHE A 201 7.36 0.16 17.21
N GLY A 202 6.24 0.67 17.74
CA GLY A 202 5.82 2.06 17.57
C GLY A 202 6.89 3.01 18.09
N ARG A 203 7.78 3.41 17.20
CA ARG A 203 8.88 4.32 17.49
C ARG A 203 8.38 5.76 17.38
N PRO A 204 8.47 6.55 18.46
CA PRO A 204 8.25 7.99 18.40
C PRO A 204 9.27 8.67 17.50
N TYR A 205 8.81 9.53 16.60
CA TYR A 205 9.67 10.42 15.81
C TYR A 205 9.79 11.79 16.47
N TYR A 206 10.85 12.50 16.11
CA TYR A 206 11.06 13.89 16.52
C TYR A 206 10.46 14.82 15.47
N LEU A 207 9.42 15.55 15.82
CA LEU A 207 8.85 16.53 14.89
C LEU A 207 9.88 17.63 14.57
N ASN A 208 9.86 18.16 13.34
CA ASN A 208 10.62 19.36 12.96
C ASN A 208 10.35 20.54 13.89
N VAL A 209 9.17 20.52 14.51
CA VAL A 209 8.67 21.53 15.42
C VAL A 209 8.90 21.05 16.85
N GLU A 210 9.91 21.60 17.50
CA GLU A 210 10.09 21.41 18.95
C GLU A 210 9.03 22.23 19.69
N PHE A 211 7.84 21.69 19.96
CA PHE A 211 6.74 22.45 20.56
C PHE A 211 7.10 23.12 21.88
N GLU A 212 7.92 22.45 22.69
CA GLU A 212 8.48 22.98 23.94
C GLU A 212 9.31 24.25 23.71
N ARG A 213 9.99 24.34 22.56
CA ARG A 213 10.72 25.56 22.18
C ARG A 213 9.77 26.71 21.92
N TYR A 214 8.54 26.47 21.47
CA TYR A 214 7.59 27.53 21.13
C TYR A 214 6.74 27.99 22.31
N ILE A 215 6.48 27.09 23.26
CA ILE A 215 5.59 27.28 24.42
C ILE A 215 6.34 27.76 25.67
N GLY A 216 7.67 27.89 25.58
CA GLY A 216 8.51 28.45 26.63
C GLY A 216 8.28 27.75 27.97
N LYS A 217 7.95 28.52 29.02
CA LYS A 217 7.65 27.97 30.35
C LYS A 217 6.14 27.76 30.52
N VAL A 218 5.76 26.54 30.90
CA VAL A 218 4.39 26.23 31.35
C VAL A 218 4.30 26.46 32.85
N ASN A 219 3.36 27.30 33.28
CA ASN A 219 3.06 27.51 34.69
C ASN A 219 1.90 26.57 35.08
N LEU A 220 2.19 25.67 36.02
CA LEU A 220 1.23 24.67 36.52
C LEU A 220 0.65 25.12 37.85
N ASP A 221 -0.62 24.78 38.11
CA ASP A 221 -1.22 24.90 39.44
C ASP A 221 -0.81 23.73 40.37
N GLU A 222 -1.34 23.75 41.60
CA GLU A 222 -1.09 22.72 42.62
C GLU A 222 -1.59 21.32 42.22
N ASN A 223 -2.49 21.23 41.24
CA ASN A 223 -3.07 19.99 40.73
C ASN A 223 -2.38 19.53 39.43
N GLY A 224 -1.37 20.26 38.95
CA GLY A 224 -0.62 19.96 37.74
C GLY A 224 -1.29 20.43 36.43
N TRP A 225 -2.34 21.25 36.50
CA TRP A 225 -2.97 21.84 35.32
C TRP A 225 -2.19 23.07 34.85
N ALA A 226 -2.00 23.19 33.54
CA ALA A 226 -1.45 24.41 32.98
C ALA A 226 -2.45 25.55 33.15
N VAL A 227 -2.02 26.59 33.87
CA VAL A 227 -2.80 27.83 34.09
C VAL A 227 -2.27 28.98 33.25
N ASP A 228 -1.03 28.92 32.81
CA ASP A 228 -0.43 29.92 31.94
C ASP A 228 0.75 29.33 31.14
N ILE A 229 1.06 29.92 30.00
CA ILE A 229 2.21 29.55 29.15
C ILE A 229 2.92 30.79 28.59
N ASP A 230 4.24 30.74 28.55
CA ASP A 230 5.07 31.80 27.97
C ASP A 230 5.38 31.52 26.50
N LEU A 231 4.67 32.15 25.57
CA LEU A 231 4.97 32.01 24.15
C LEU A 231 6.31 32.67 23.79
N THR A 232 7.12 31.98 23.00
CA THR A 232 8.34 32.56 22.40
C THR A 232 8.04 33.64 21.35
N PRO A 233 9.01 34.49 20.98
CA PRO A 233 8.81 35.50 19.95
C PRO A 233 8.29 34.95 18.61
N GLU A 234 8.67 33.72 18.24
CA GLU A 234 8.17 33.05 17.04
C GLU A 234 6.69 32.65 17.17
N ALA A 235 6.29 32.10 18.33
CA ALA A 235 4.89 31.75 18.59
C ALA A 235 4.01 33.00 18.78
N GLN A 236 4.56 34.08 19.37
CA GLN A 236 3.90 35.38 19.48
C GLN A 236 3.59 35.99 18.11
N LYS A 237 4.40 35.73 17.08
CA LYS A 237 4.06 36.15 15.70
C LYS A 237 2.81 35.43 15.19
N LEU A 238 2.64 34.15 15.51
CA LEU A 238 1.43 33.40 15.16
C LEU A 238 0.23 33.87 15.97
N GLU A 239 0.43 34.28 17.22
CA GLU A 239 -0.62 34.86 18.09
C GLU A 239 -1.21 36.16 17.51
N LEU A 240 -0.43 36.93 16.75
CA LEU A 240 -0.95 38.12 16.03
C LEU A 240 -2.04 37.74 15.01
N ASP A 241 -1.88 36.60 14.34
CA ASP A 241 -2.84 36.08 13.36
C ASP A 241 -3.92 35.19 14.02
N HIS A 242 -3.63 34.67 15.21
CA HIS A 242 -4.48 33.77 16.00
C HIS A 242 -4.55 34.23 17.47
N PRO A 243 -5.39 35.22 17.81
CA PRO A 243 -5.39 35.86 19.14
C PRO A 243 -5.71 34.93 20.31
N ASP A 244 -6.33 33.77 20.04
CA ASP A 244 -6.70 32.74 21.02
C ASP A 244 -5.69 31.58 21.08
N LEU A 245 -4.57 31.66 20.35
CA LEU A 245 -3.53 30.63 20.29
C LEU A 245 -3.08 30.15 21.67
N LYS A 246 -2.82 31.10 22.57
CA LYS A 246 -2.36 30.81 23.93
C LYS A 246 -3.38 30.00 24.73
N GLU A 247 -4.65 30.39 24.67
CA GLU A 247 -5.75 29.71 25.37
C GLU A 247 -5.96 28.30 24.80
N GLN A 248 -5.89 28.13 23.48
CA GLN A 248 -6.06 26.84 22.82
C GLN A 248 -4.93 25.86 23.13
N ILE A 249 -3.67 26.33 23.15
CA ILE A 249 -2.54 25.51 23.58
C ILE A 249 -2.73 25.07 25.04
N LEU A 250 -3.18 25.98 25.91
CA LEU A 250 -3.44 25.69 27.32
C LEU A 250 -4.53 24.60 27.47
N GLU A 251 -5.64 24.74 26.74
CA GLU A 251 -6.73 23.75 26.73
C GLU A 251 -6.25 22.40 26.21
N SER A 252 -5.46 22.39 25.12
CA SER A 252 -4.88 21.19 24.53
C SER A 252 -3.92 20.47 25.48
N TYR A 253 -3.08 21.22 26.19
CA TYR A 253 -2.17 20.71 27.22
C TYR A 253 -2.94 19.99 28.33
N ASN A 254 -4.01 20.62 28.78
CA ASN A 254 -4.86 20.12 29.87
C ASN A 254 -5.74 18.93 29.45
N THR A 255 -6.14 18.84 28.18
CA THR A 255 -7.03 17.77 27.68
C THR A 255 -6.27 16.59 27.05
N GLY A 256 -4.94 16.66 26.97
CA GLY A 256 -4.10 15.62 26.36
C GLY A 256 -4.14 15.61 24.82
N GLY A 257 -4.60 16.69 24.20
CA GLY A 257 -4.50 16.94 22.75
C GLY A 257 -3.14 17.49 22.33
N TYR A 258 -2.27 17.77 23.30
CA TYR A 258 -0.98 18.40 23.06
C TYR A 258 0.03 17.45 22.42
N TRP A 259 0.53 17.84 21.24
CA TRP A 259 1.65 17.17 20.59
C TRP A 259 2.91 17.46 21.40
N THR A 260 3.46 16.43 22.05
CA THR A 260 4.74 16.50 22.75
C THR A 260 5.85 15.88 21.91
N GLN A 261 7.08 16.34 22.12
CA GLN A 261 8.24 15.64 21.60
C GLN A 261 8.40 14.31 22.34
N ALA A 262 9.05 13.35 21.67
CA ALA A 262 9.48 12.14 22.35
C ALA A 262 10.52 12.50 23.42
N ASP A 263 10.40 11.91 24.61
CA ASP A 263 11.34 12.05 25.72
C ASP A 263 12.75 11.54 25.39
N GLY A 264 12.89 10.73 24.34
CA GLY A 264 14.15 10.20 23.88
C GLY A 264 14.10 9.60 22.47
N TYR A 265 15.28 9.33 21.93
CA TYR A 265 15.44 8.65 20.65
C TYR A 265 15.35 7.17 20.92
N TYR A 266 14.31 6.53 20.39
CA TYR A 266 14.18 5.09 20.43
C TYR A 266 14.73 4.50 19.14
N LYS A 267 15.43 3.37 19.23
CA LYS A 267 15.75 2.58 18.03
C LYS A 267 14.52 1.80 17.60
N TRP A 268 14.41 1.47 16.31
CA TRP A 268 13.23 0.77 15.78
C TRP A 268 12.96 -0.59 16.45
N TYR A 269 13.99 -1.23 17.02
CA TYR A 269 13.86 -2.51 17.73
C TYR A 269 13.61 -2.35 19.23
N GLU A 270 13.64 -1.11 19.75
CA GLU A 270 13.31 -0.82 21.14
C GLU A 270 11.79 -0.68 21.27
N ILE A 271 11.22 -1.38 22.24
CA ILE A 271 9.79 -1.34 22.51
C ILE A 271 9.53 -0.08 23.34
N ASN A 272 8.65 0.81 22.85
CA ASN A 272 8.20 1.96 23.62
C ASN A 272 7.32 1.48 24.79
N GLY A 273 7.87 1.42 26.00
CA GLY A 273 7.19 0.89 27.19
C GLY A 273 7.15 -0.64 27.25
N ASN A 274 6.06 -1.21 27.78
CA ASN A 274 5.88 -2.65 27.93
C ASN A 274 4.96 -3.22 26.84
N TRP A 275 5.50 -4.09 25.98
CA TRP A 275 4.77 -4.70 24.86
C TRP A 275 3.42 -5.30 25.26
N TYR A 276 3.40 -6.12 26.31
CA TYR A 276 2.19 -6.80 26.76
C TYR A 276 1.17 -5.79 27.30
N GLN A 277 1.61 -4.82 28.10
CA GLN A 277 0.69 -3.81 28.65
C GLN A 277 0.16 -2.87 27.56
N ASN A 278 0.96 -2.60 26.52
CA ASN A 278 0.56 -1.78 25.40
C ASN A 278 -0.63 -2.36 24.63
N LEU A 279 -0.84 -3.69 24.65
CA LEU A 279 -2.00 -4.35 24.01
C LEU A 279 -3.34 -3.74 24.45
N LYS A 280 -3.41 -3.19 25.67
CA LYS A 280 -4.58 -2.45 26.19
C LYS A 280 -4.94 -1.23 25.33
N TYR A 281 -3.95 -0.62 24.66
CA TYR A 281 -4.09 0.59 23.85
C TYR A 281 -4.08 0.34 22.34
N TRP A 282 -3.78 -0.88 21.89
CA TRP A 282 -3.63 -1.18 20.45
C TRP A 282 -4.92 -0.99 19.66
N THR A 283 -6.04 -1.22 20.34
CA THR A 283 -7.36 -1.08 19.75
C THR A 283 -8.31 -0.69 20.88
N ASN A 284 -9.29 0.17 20.62
CA ASN A 284 -10.38 0.43 21.57
C ASN A 284 -11.28 -0.81 21.80
N LEU A 285 -10.78 -2.02 21.50
CA LEU A 285 -11.49 -3.29 21.62
C LEU A 285 -11.50 -3.72 23.09
N LYS A 286 -12.56 -3.32 23.77
CA LYS A 286 -12.86 -3.70 25.16
C LYS A 286 -12.77 -5.22 25.40
N TRP A 287 -12.98 -6.06 24.38
CA TRP A 287 -12.88 -7.51 24.53
C TRP A 287 -11.46 -8.01 24.88
N LEU A 288 -10.39 -7.34 24.45
CA LEU A 288 -9.03 -7.71 24.83
C LEU A 288 -8.84 -7.61 26.35
N THR A 289 -9.43 -6.58 26.95
CA THR A 289 -9.40 -6.36 28.41
C THR A 289 -10.25 -7.34 29.21
N TRP A 290 -11.15 -8.11 28.57
CA TRP A 290 -11.96 -9.11 29.26
C TRP A 290 -11.18 -10.39 29.57
N TRP A 291 -10.18 -10.73 28.76
CA TRP A 291 -9.46 -11.99 28.89
C TRP A 291 -7.96 -11.84 29.15
N MET A 292 -7.41 -10.64 29.00
CA MET A 292 -6.03 -10.32 29.35
C MET A 292 -6.02 -9.39 30.55
N LYS A 293 -5.24 -9.77 31.58
CA LYS A 293 -5.04 -8.94 32.76
C LYS A 293 -3.98 -7.90 32.45
N PHE A 294 -4.37 -6.63 32.42
CA PHE A 294 -3.46 -5.50 32.31
C PHE A 294 -3.23 -4.89 33.69
N ASP A 295 -2.04 -4.32 33.90
CA ASP A 295 -1.76 -3.55 35.10
C ASP A 295 -2.65 -2.29 35.10
N PRO A 296 -3.51 -2.10 36.13
CA PRO A 296 -4.38 -0.93 36.20
C PRO A 296 -3.59 0.38 36.34
N ASN A 297 -2.36 0.33 36.86
CA ASN A 297 -1.49 1.49 37.07
C ASN A 297 -0.57 1.76 35.88
N TYR A 298 -0.52 0.87 34.88
CA TYR A 298 0.24 1.13 33.68
C TYR A 298 -0.42 2.25 32.88
N VAL A 299 0.34 3.31 32.66
CA VAL A 299 -0.05 4.46 31.85
C VAL A 299 0.53 4.29 30.45
N LYS A 300 -0.20 4.79 29.45
CA LYS A 300 0.24 4.81 28.06
C LYS A 300 1.61 5.51 27.98
N PRO A 301 2.63 4.91 27.32
CA PRO A 301 3.92 5.55 27.17
C PRO A 301 3.82 6.93 26.51
N ALA A 302 4.73 7.84 26.86
CA ALA A 302 4.84 9.14 26.23
C ALA A 302 5.00 8.98 24.71
N ALA A 303 4.42 9.91 23.95
CA ALA A 303 4.44 9.91 22.48
C ALA A 303 4.00 8.59 21.81
N TRP A 304 3.25 7.71 22.51
CA TRP A 304 2.74 6.46 21.92
C TRP A 304 1.84 6.69 20.71
N ALA A 305 1.11 7.81 20.68
CA ALA A 305 0.31 8.19 19.53
C ALA A 305 1.15 8.57 18.29
N ASN A 306 2.42 8.94 18.49
CA ASN A 306 3.37 9.34 17.46
C ASN A 306 4.19 8.12 16.97
N GLY A 307 3.65 6.90 17.09
CA GLY A 307 4.29 5.67 16.65
C GLY A 307 4.16 5.47 15.15
N ASP A 308 5.24 5.72 14.41
CA ASP A 308 5.20 5.76 12.95
C ASP A 308 6.13 4.77 12.24
N PHE A 309 6.84 3.92 12.99
CA PHE A 309 7.46 2.71 12.43
C PHE A 309 6.46 1.55 12.32
N PRO A 310 6.36 0.87 11.16
CA PRO A 310 6.91 1.23 9.86
C PRO A 310 6.06 2.28 9.16
N SER A 311 6.65 3.01 8.20
CA SER A 311 5.99 4.10 7.50
C SER A 311 4.81 3.64 6.64
N GLY A 312 3.59 4.02 7.01
CA GLY A 312 2.37 3.75 6.23
C GLY A 312 2.31 4.52 4.91
N HIS A 313 2.82 5.75 4.89
CA HIS A 313 2.88 6.60 3.69
C HIS A 313 3.74 5.99 2.58
N THR A 314 4.94 5.50 2.95
CA THR A 314 5.82 4.76 2.02
C THR A 314 5.10 3.53 1.46
N ILE A 315 4.42 2.76 2.32
CA ILE A 315 3.74 1.53 1.89
C ILE A 315 2.56 1.83 0.96
N SER A 316 1.85 2.92 1.20
CA SER A 316 0.79 3.42 0.34
C SER A 316 1.32 3.89 -1.01
N GLY A 317 2.40 4.68 -1.04
CA GLY A 317 3.08 5.11 -2.27
C GLY A 317 3.58 3.94 -3.10
N TYR A 318 4.13 2.92 -2.44
CA TYR A 318 4.67 1.72 -3.07
C TYR A 318 3.62 1.00 -3.93
N THR A 319 2.33 1.12 -3.61
CA THR A 319 1.23 0.50 -4.37
C THR A 319 1.19 0.97 -5.84
N GLY A 320 1.77 2.12 -6.16
CA GLY A 320 1.88 2.61 -7.54
C GLY A 320 2.58 1.64 -8.51
N ILE A 321 3.39 0.69 -8.02
CA ILE A 321 3.97 -0.39 -8.84
C ILE A 321 2.90 -1.22 -9.57
N TYR A 322 1.68 -1.28 -9.03
CA TYR A 322 0.58 -1.97 -9.67
C TYR A 322 0.13 -1.30 -10.97
N TYR A 323 0.33 0.01 -11.16
CA TYR A 323 0.11 0.64 -12.48
C TYR A 323 1.03 0.06 -13.56
N VAL A 324 2.29 -0.19 -13.20
CA VAL A 324 3.28 -0.84 -14.08
C VAL A 324 2.84 -2.26 -14.42
N LEU A 325 2.40 -3.02 -13.40
CA LEU A 325 1.91 -4.38 -13.57
C LEU A 325 0.63 -4.45 -14.42
N PHE A 326 -0.30 -3.51 -14.24
CA PHE A 326 -1.49 -3.40 -15.08
C PHE A 326 -1.12 -3.06 -16.52
N ALA A 327 -0.27 -2.07 -16.76
CA ALA A 327 0.18 -1.74 -18.12
C ALA A 327 0.86 -2.94 -18.81
N SER A 328 1.67 -3.70 -18.07
CA SER A 328 2.34 -4.91 -18.57
C SER A 328 1.38 -6.02 -19.03
N THR A 329 0.12 -6.00 -18.60
CA THR A 329 -0.88 -7.02 -18.95
C THR A 329 -2.00 -6.49 -19.83
N LEU A 330 -2.35 -5.22 -19.73
CA LEU A 330 -3.50 -4.61 -20.42
C LEU A 330 -3.14 -4.06 -21.81
N ILE A 331 -1.86 -3.85 -22.13
CA ILE A 331 -1.43 -3.32 -23.43
C ILE A 331 -1.01 -4.46 -24.36
N LYS A 332 -1.75 -4.63 -25.46
CA LYS A 332 -1.50 -5.70 -26.46
C LYS A 332 -0.24 -5.45 -27.29
N ASP A 333 -0.08 -4.23 -27.78
CA ASP A 333 1.03 -3.86 -28.65
C ASP A 333 2.34 -3.86 -27.88
N ASP A 334 3.30 -4.68 -28.31
CA ASP A 334 4.54 -4.93 -27.57
C ASP A 334 5.40 -3.67 -27.42
N LYS A 335 5.50 -2.85 -28.47
CA LYS A 335 6.29 -1.62 -28.47
C LYS A 335 5.67 -0.57 -27.55
N LYS A 336 4.36 -0.33 -27.67
CA LYS A 336 3.62 0.59 -26.79
C LYS A 336 3.64 0.09 -25.34
N ARG A 337 3.49 -1.22 -25.12
CA ARG A 337 3.57 -1.83 -23.79
C ARG A 337 4.92 -1.52 -23.15
N HIS A 338 6.02 -1.76 -23.85
CA HIS A 338 7.36 -1.49 -23.33
C HIS A 338 7.55 0.00 -22.98
N ILE A 339 7.16 0.91 -23.89
CA ILE A 339 7.28 2.36 -23.64
C ILE A 339 6.44 2.77 -22.42
N THR A 340 5.18 2.35 -22.35
CA THR A 340 4.29 2.72 -21.25
C THR A 340 4.74 2.10 -19.92
N VAL A 341 5.15 0.83 -19.90
CA VAL A 341 5.67 0.15 -18.70
C VAL A 341 6.91 0.88 -18.18
N ASN A 342 7.86 1.23 -19.05
CA ASN A 342 9.07 1.94 -18.64
C ASN A 342 8.74 3.34 -18.11
N THR A 343 7.85 4.06 -18.78
CA THR A 343 7.43 5.40 -18.36
C THR A 343 6.76 5.36 -16.99
N LEU A 344 5.78 4.47 -16.79
CA LEU A 344 5.09 4.32 -15.52
C LEU A 344 6.03 3.85 -14.41
N PHE A 345 7.00 2.98 -14.73
CA PHE A 345 7.98 2.55 -13.74
C PHE A 345 8.90 3.70 -13.30
N ILE A 346 9.40 4.51 -14.24
CA ILE A 346 10.25 5.66 -13.91
C ILE A 346 9.47 6.66 -13.05
N ILE A 347 8.23 6.99 -13.43
CA ILE A 347 7.37 7.90 -12.67
C ILE A 347 7.13 7.35 -11.26
N TRP A 348 6.72 6.08 -11.15
CA TRP A 348 6.50 5.45 -9.85
C TRP A 348 7.78 5.43 -9.01
N PHE A 349 8.91 5.03 -9.59
CA PHE A 349 10.16 4.88 -8.86
C PHE A 349 10.64 6.23 -8.33
N ILE A 350 10.59 7.30 -9.14
CA ILE A 350 10.90 8.65 -8.69
C ILE A 350 9.95 9.10 -7.58
N ASN A 351 8.64 8.91 -7.77
CA ASN A 351 7.64 9.27 -6.77
C ASN A 351 7.86 8.54 -5.44
N GLU A 352 8.18 7.25 -5.49
CA GLU A 352 8.45 6.43 -4.30
C GLU A 352 9.75 6.83 -3.61
N MET A 353 10.81 7.13 -4.37
CA MET A 353 12.04 7.66 -3.78
C MET A 353 11.82 9.04 -3.14
N ILE A 354 10.96 9.89 -3.70
CA ILE A 354 10.58 11.15 -3.06
C ILE A 354 9.82 10.84 -1.76
N MET A 355 8.80 9.97 -1.78
CA MET A 355 8.04 9.57 -0.59
C MET A 355 8.95 9.06 0.54
N VAL A 356 9.90 8.19 0.23
CA VAL A 356 10.85 7.62 1.20
C VAL A 356 11.69 8.69 1.90
N ASN A 357 12.09 9.75 1.17
CA ASN A 357 13.00 10.78 1.68
C ASN A 357 12.26 11.97 2.28
N ILE A 358 11.13 12.37 1.71
CA ILE A 358 10.41 13.59 2.09
C ILE A 358 9.80 13.48 3.49
N LEU A 359 9.43 12.27 3.91
CA LEU A 359 8.99 11.97 5.28
C LEU A 359 10.11 12.12 6.32
N VAL A 360 11.37 11.97 5.90
CA VAL A 360 12.54 12.20 6.76
C VAL A 360 12.86 13.69 6.81
N VAL A 361 12.70 14.41 5.69
CA VAL A 361 12.74 15.89 5.68
C VAL A 361 11.67 16.48 6.60
N ALA A 362 10.47 15.90 6.59
CA ALA A 362 9.37 16.22 7.49
C ALA A 362 9.67 15.91 8.96
N ARG A 363 10.68 15.08 9.20
CA ARG A 363 10.95 14.38 10.46
C ARG A 363 9.71 13.69 11.05
N THR A 364 8.78 13.27 10.20
CA THR A 364 7.63 12.43 10.59
C THR A 364 7.99 10.95 10.60
N HIS A 365 9.15 10.61 10.04
CA HIS A 365 9.74 9.29 10.05
C HIS A 365 11.26 9.39 10.12
N TYR A 366 11.90 8.38 10.69
CA TYR A 366 13.33 8.17 10.48
C TYR A 366 13.57 7.43 9.16
N ILE A 367 14.77 7.57 8.61
CA ILE A 367 15.13 6.94 7.34
C ILE A 367 15.05 5.41 7.38
N SER A 368 15.37 4.78 8.51
CA SER A 368 15.19 3.34 8.66
C SER A 368 13.71 2.91 8.66
N ASP A 369 12.76 3.79 9.03
CA ASP A 369 11.32 3.49 8.92
C ASP A 369 10.91 3.33 7.46
N THR A 370 11.33 4.27 6.62
CA THR A 370 10.93 4.31 5.21
C THR A 370 11.68 3.26 4.39
N TRP A 371 12.96 3.01 4.68
CA TRP A 371 13.71 1.92 4.06
C TRP A 371 13.17 0.54 4.42
N PHE A 372 12.87 0.30 5.71
CA PHE A 372 12.25 -0.95 6.13
C PHE A 372 10.90 -1.15 5.43
N SER A 373 10.06 -0.11 5.38
CA SER A 373 8.77 -0.16 4.68
C SER A 373 8.91 -0.59 3.22
N PHE A 374 9.87 -0.02 2.49
CA PHE A 374 10.11 -0.38 1.09
C PHE A 374 10.56 -1.84 0.95
N VAL A 375 11.47 -2.32 1.81
CA VAL A 375 11.93 -3.72 1.83
C VAL A 375 10.77 -4.67 2.13
N PHE A 376 10.00 -4.36 3.17
CA PHE A 376 8.81 -5.09 3.57
C PHE A 376 7.81 -5.17 2.41
N CYS A 377 7.48 -4.05 1.79
CA CYS A 377 6.59 -4.00 0.63
C CYS A 377 7.11 -4.83 -0.54
N THR A 378 8.41 -4.81 -0.80
CA THR A 378 9.02 -5.63 -1.85
C THR A 378 8.80 -7.12 -1.57
N ALA A 379 9.02 -7.57 -0.33
CA ALA A 379 8.75 -8.96 0.06
C ALA A 379 7.26 -9.32 -0.05
N ILE A 380 6.36 -8.46 0.44
CA ILE A 380 4.90 -8.69 0.38
C ILE A 380 4.37 -8.65 -1.05
N LEU A 381 4.91 -7.81 -1.94
CA LEU A 381 4.58 -7.79 -3.36
C LEU A 381 4.86 -9.16 -4.01
N ILE A 382 6.06 -9.71 -3.79
CA ILE A 382 6.44 -11.02 -4.33
C ILE A 382 5.55 -12.14 -3.74
N LEU A 383 5.30 -12.09 -2.43
CA LEU A 383 4.45 -13.05 -1.75
C LEU A 383 3.03 -13.03 -2.30
N THR A 384 2.41 -11.86 -2.40
CA THR A 384 1.02 -11.70 -2.87
C THR A 384 0.87 -12.09 -4.33
N LEU A 385 1.81 -11.73 -5.21
CA LEU A 385 1.81 -12.16 -6.61
C LEU A 385 1.90 -13.70 -6.72
N ARG A 386 2.76 -14.33 -5.90
CA ARG A 386 2.89 -15.80 -5.86
C ARG A 386 1.63 -16.47 -5.34
N LEU A 387 1.10 -16.00 -4.21
CA LEU A 387 -0.07 -16.57 -3.55
C LEU A 387 -1.31 -16.45 -4.43
N THR A 388 -1.64 -15.24 -4.90
CA THR A 388 -2.83 -15.00 -5.73
C THR A 388 -2.76 -15.76 -7.04
N ASN A 389 -1.61 -15.84 -7.72
CA ASN A 389 -1.49 -16.66 -8.92
C ASN A 389 -1.66 -18.17 -8.62
N THR A 390 -1.08 -18.66 -7.51
CA THR A 390 -1.19 -20.07 -7.13
C THR A 390 -2.63 -20.44 -6.81
N LEU A 391 -3.30 -19.64 -5.97
CA LEU A 391 -4.71 -19.83 -5.62
C LEU A 391 -5.62 -19.72 -6.85
N SER A 392 -5.44 -18.68 -7.67
CA SER A 392 -6.19 -18.48 -8.91
C SER A 392 -6.03 -19.65 -9.88
N THR A 393 -4.81 -20.18 -10.01
CA THR A 393 -4.54 -21.34 -10.87
C THR A 393 -5.18 -22.60 -10.32
N LYS A 394 -5.11 -22.84 -9.00
CA LYS A 394 -5.82 -23.96 -8.34
C LYS A 394 -7.33 -23.88 -8.58
N VAL A 395 -7.94 -22.70 -8.42
CA VAL A 395 -9.38 -22.49 -8.64
C VAL A 395 -9.74 -22.74 -10.11
N ILE A 396 -8.98 -22.19 -11.06
CA ILE A 396 -9.23 -22.43 -12.49
C ILE A 396 -9.14 -23.91 -12.83
N LEU A 397 -8.11 -24.61 -12.35
CA LEU A 397 -7.94 -26.04 -12.59
C LEU A 397 -9.07 -26.85 -11.95
N LYS A 398 -9.54 -26.50 -10.75
CA LYS A 398 -10.69 -27.14 -10.11
C LYS A 398 -11.98 -26.95 -10.91
N VAL A 399 -12.24 -25.74 -11.40
CA VAL A 399 -13.42 -25.45 -12.24
C VAL A 399 -13.31 -26.17 -13.59
N ARG A 400 -12.12 -26.20 -14.21
CA ARG A 400 -11.90 -26.90 -15.48
C ARG A 400 -12.06 -28.41 -15.31
N ASN A 401 -11.47 -29.02 -14.28
CA ASN A 401 -11.61 -30.44 -13.98
C ASN A 401 -13.07 -30.84 -13.75
N LYS A 402 -13.85 -30.00 -13.07
CA LYS A 402 -15.29 -30.23 -12.89
C LYS A 402 -16.07 -30.21 -14.22
N LYS A 403 -15.60 -29.44 -15.21
CA LYS A 403 -16.18 -29.38 -16.56
C LYS A 403 -15.64 -30.45 -17.50
N SER A 404 -14.38 -30.88 -17.33
CA SER A 404 -13.70 -31.87 -18.16
C SER A 404 -13.89 -33.30 -17.63
N LEU A 405 -15.11 -33.65 -17.21
CA LEU A 405 -15.49 -35.03 -16.88
C LEU A 405 -15.45 -35.98 -18.10
N GLU A 406 -14.99 -35.50 -19.25
CA GLU A 406 -14.66 -36.31 -20.42
C GLU A 406 -13.14 -36.32 -20.61
N ASN A 407 -12.58 -37.52 -20.74
CA ASN A 407 -11.15 -37.81 -20.89
C ASN A 407 -10.54 -37.08 -22.11
N GLN A 408 -10.01 -35.88 -21.91
CA GLN A 408 -9.33 -35.13 -22.97
C GLN A 408 -7.82 -35.10 -22.73
N PHE A 409 -7.07 -35.38 -23.79
CA PHE A 409 -5.62 -35.16 -23.89
C PHE A 409 -5.35 -33.94 -24.77
N THR A 410 -4.20 -33.28 -24.60
CA THR A 410 -3.77 -32.20 -25.49
C THR A 410 -2.31 -32.38 -25.89
N LEU A 411 -2.01 -32.08 -27.15
CA LEU A 411 -0.65 -32.10 -27.71
C LEU A 411 -0.13 -30.66 -27.75
N ILE A 412 1.01 -30.41 -27.10
CA ILE A 412 1.70 -29.12 -27.16
C ILE A 412 3.16 -29.39 -27.50
N ASN A 413 3.67 -28.81 -28.59
CA ASN A 413 5.06 -28.91 -29.04
C ASN A 413 5.59 -30.36 -29.11
N ASN A 414 4.88 -31.24 -29.83
CA ASN A 414 5.20 -32.66 -29.97
C ASN A 414 5.24 -33.48 -28.65
N ASN A 415 4.78 -32.92 -27.53
CA ASN A 415 4.63 -33.63 -26.27
C ASN A 415 3.15 -33.89 -25.97
N ILE A 416 2.81 -35.14 -25.62
CA ILE A 416 1.46 -35.53 -25.21
C ILE A 416 1.29 -35.23 -23.73
N TYR A 417 0.37 -34.32 -23.40
CA TYR A 417 -0.03 -34.05 -22.03
C TYR A 417 -1.32 -34.81 -21.75
N VAL A 418 -1.21 -35.86 -20.92
CA VAL A 418 -2.36 -36.63 -20.47
C VAL A 418 -2.78 -36.15 -19.10
N TYR A 419 -4.04 -35.75 -18.98
CA TYR A 419 -4.66 -35.39 -17.72
C TYR A 419 -5.17 -36.67 -17.05
N PHE A 420 -4.53 -37.11 -15.97
CA PHE A 420 -5.13 -38.11 -15.09
C PHE A 420 -5.84 -37.42 -13.96
N GLN A 421 -7.15 -37.57 -13.91
CA GLN A 421 -7.91 -37.30 -12.71
C GLN A 421 -7.91 -38.60 -11.89
N ASN A 422 -7.02 -38.68 -10.91
CA ASN A 422 -7.26 -39.52 -9.74
C ASN A 422 -6.98 -38.70 -8.48
N GLU A 423 -7.88 -38.87 -7.51
CA GLU A 423 -8.12 -38.08 -6.30
C GLU A 423 -6.93 -37.24 -5.79
N ASN A 424 -6.90 -35.96 -6.19
CA ASN A 424 -6.04 -34.88 -5.67
C ASN A 424 -4.62 -34.70 -6.27
N GLN A 425 -4.25 -35.34 -7.39
CA GLN A 425 -2.98 -35.03 -8.06
C GLN A 425 -3.11 -34.73 -9.55
N ILE A 426 -2.62 -33.57 -9.98
CA ILE A 426 -2.33 -33.29 -11.39
C ILE A 426 -0.87 -33.69 -11.64
N LYS A 427 -0.65 -34.87 -12.22
CA LYS A 427 0.67 -35.26 -12.72
C LYS A 427 0.84 -34.82 -14.16
N ILE A 428 1.59 -33.74 -14.36
CA ILE A 428 2.19 -33.40 -15.66
C ILE A 428 3.44 -34.27 -15.78
N SER A 429 3.36 -35.41 -16.46
CA SER A 429 4.53 -36.25 -16.69
C SER A 429 5.06 -36.05 -18.11
N ASN A 430 6.22 -35.40 -18.25
CA ASN A 430 7.13 -35.72 -19.35
C ASN A 430 7.69 -37.11 -19.03
N ASN A 431 7.00 -38.18 -19.39
CA ASN A 431 7.54 -39.51 -19.10
C ASN A 431 7.32 -40.50 -20.24
N THR A 432 8.46 -40.88 -20.80
CA THR A 432 8.75 -41.84 -21.86
C THR A 432 8.60 -43.30 -21.41
N LYS A 433 7.65 -43.63 -20.53
CA LYS A 433 7.45 -45.05 -20.15
C LYS A 433 6.72 -45.79 -21.27
N LYS A 434 7.41 -46.73 -21.92
CA LYS A 434 6.91 -47.60 -23.01
C LYS A 434 5.54 -48.25 -22.72
N SER A 435 5.24 -48.57 -21.45
CA SER A 435 3.94 -49.15 -21.06
C SER A 435 2.76 -48.19 -21.24
N PHE A 436 3.02 -46.88 -21.11
CA PHE A 436 2.04 -45.82 -21.32
C PHE A 436 1.77 -45.57 -22.80
N ASP A 437 2.84 -45.58 -23.58
CA ASP A 437 2.82 -45.50 -25.03
C ASP A 437 1.92 -46.60 -25.64
N LYS A 438 1.98 -47.81 -25.07
CA LYS A 438 1.13 -48.96 -25.46
C LYS A 438 -0.35 -48.72 -25.15
N LYS A 439 -0.68 -48.10 -24.02
CA LYS A 439 -2.07 -47.76 -23.64
C LYS A 439 -2.64 -46.64 -24.51
N ILE A 440 -1.85 -45.59 -24.78
CA ILE A 440 -2.25 -44.49 -25.66
C ILE A 440 -2.42 -44.98 -27.10
N LYS A 441 -1.50 -45.79 -27.62
CA LYS A 441 -1.62 -46.39 -28.96
C LYS A 441 -2.81 -47.35 -29.06
N LYS A 442 -3.15 -48.06 -27.99
CA LYS A 442 -4.36 -48.90 -27.93
C LYS A 442 -5.63 -48.04 -27.98
N TYR A 443 -5.70 -47.00 -27.15
CA TYR A 443 -6.83 -46.07 -27.11
C TYR A 443 -7.03 -45.31 -28.43
N LEU A 444 -5.95 -44.80 -29.05
CA LEU A 444 -5.99 -44.14 -30.36
C LEU A 444 -6.36 -45.09 -31.52
N ARG A 445 -6.09 -46.40 -31.37
CA ARG A 445 -6.56 -47.41 -32.33
C ARG A 445 -8.03 -47.77 -32.12
N GLU A 446 -8.50 -47.79 -30.87
CA GLU A 446 -9.89 -48.10 -30.51
C GLU A 446 -10.85 -46.95 -30.91
N GLU A 447 -10.41 -45.69 -30.84
CA GLU A 447 -11.21 -44.50 -31.18
C GLU A 447 -11.20 -44.09 -32.68
N GLN A 448 -10.71 -44.93 -33.60
CA GLN A 448 -10.68 -44.66 -35.06
C GLN A 448 -10.34 -43.21 -35.47
N ILE A 449 -9.25 -42.64 -34.95
CA ILE A 449 -8.72 -41.39 -35.52
C ILE A 449 -7.92 -41.74 -36.77
N LYS A 450 -8.61 -41.82 -37.92
CA LYS A 450 -8.00 -42.12 -39.24
C LYS A 450 -7.10 -41.00 -39.79
N ASP A 451 -7.05 -39.80 -39.19
CA ASP A 451 -6.40 -38.64 -39.82
C ASP A 451 -5.15 -38.07 -39.11
N LEU A 452 -4.64 -38.70 -38.05
CA LEU A 452 -3.33 -38.33 -37.52
C LEU A 452 -2.21 -39.06 -38.29
N LYS A 453 -1.88 -38.54 -39.47
CA LYS A 453 -0.58 -38.80 -40.12
C LYS A 453 0.53 -38.26 -39.21
N LEU A 454 1.00 -39.12 -38.30
CA LEU A 454 2.26 -38.94 -37.59
C LEU A 454 3.38 -38.82 -38.62
N LYS A 455 3.80 -37.60 -38.94
CA LYS A 455 5.10 -37.36 -39.56
C LYS A 455 6.16 -37.84 -38.59
N GLN A 456 6.63 -39.07 -38.78
CA GLN A 456 7.89 -39.53 -38.23
C GLN A 456 9.00 -38.77 -38.97
N THR A 457 9.54 -37.73 -38.33
CA THR A 457 10.87 -37.24 -38.69
C THR A 457 11.88 -38.27 -38.20
N SER A 458 12.50 -38.99 -39.13
CA SER A 458 13.71 -39.77 -38.90
C SER A 458 14.83 -38.84 -38.44
N ILE A 459 15.61 -39.33 -37.48
CA ILE A 459 16.71 -38.66 -36.77
C ILE A 459 17.72 -38.05 -37.74
#